data_AF-A0A8T5PJ62-F1
#
_entry.id   AF-A0A8T5PJ62-F1
#
_cell.length_a   1.000
_cell.length_b   1.000
_cell.length_c   1.000
_cell.angle_alpha   90.00
_cell.angle_beta   90.00
_cell.angle_gamma   90.00
#
_symmetry.space_group_name_H-M   'P 1'
#
loop_
_entity.id
_entity.type
_entity.pdbx_description
1 polymer ?
#
loop_
_entity_poly.entity_id
_entity_poly.type
_entity_poly.pdbx_seq_one_letter_code
_entity_poly.pdbx_strand_id
1 'polypeptide(L)'
;MNPLFHFLISYIFVDLIFKNASKYFLLILASSTFLDLDHIFYILEKKEKILKEKFGAKSRTILHEFIGMLIFSLLASFLYFVLDKTLIKIFSLCLILHYSTDFLFGVSRPFYPYSKKEVRIISLSNNSRLVLEIILTLFLLFVFILI
;
A
#
# COMPACT_ATOMS: atom_id res chain seq x y z
N MET A 1 1.81 -5.98 -6.63
CA MET A 1 0.97 -5.08 -5.84
C MET A 1 -0.27 -4.78 -6.63
N ASN A 2 -1.38 -4.63 -5.93
CA ASN A 2 -2.67 -4.40 -6.52
C ASN A 2 -3.18 -3.05 -5.98
N PRO A 3 -2.95 -1.94 -6.70
CA PRO A 3 -3.33 -0.60 -6.24
C PRO A 3 -4.83 -0.49 -5.94
N LEU A 4 -5.66 -1.22 -6.71
CA LEU A 4 -7.10 -1.29 -6.48
C LEU A 4 -7.42 -1.94 -5.13
N PHE A 5 -6.72 -3.03 -4.78
CA PHE A 5 -6.86 -3.65 -3.47
C PHE A 5 -6.52 -2.67 -2.33
N HIS A 6 -5.40 -1.96 -2.42
CA HIS A 6 -4.99 -0.97 -1.41
C HIS A 6 -6.00 0.18 -1.28
N PHE A 7 -6.55 0.64 -2.41
CA PHE A 7 -7.59 1.65 -2.40
C PHE A 7 -8.88 1.15 -1.74
N LEU A 8 -9.41 0.00 -2.16
CA LEU A 8 -10.67 -0.54 -1.65
C LEU A 8 -10.61 -0.82 -0.15
N ILE A 9 -9.51 -1.43 0.34
CA ILE A 9 -9.36 -1.69 1.78
C ILE A 9 -9.29 -0.37 2.56
N SER A 10 -8.55 0.63 2.04
CA SER A 10 -8.43 1.93 2.70
C SER A 10 -9.77 2.65 2.74
N TYR A 11 -10.53 2.63 1.64
CA TYR A 11 -11.85 3.24 1.57
C TYR A 11 -12.81 2.63 2.58
N ILE A 12 -12.90 1.30 2.62
CA ILE A 12 -13.80 0.59 3.55
C ILE A 12 -13.42 0.88 5.01
N PHE A 13 -12.14 0.84 5.37
CA PHE A 13 -11.72 1.14 6.74
C PHE A 13 -11.95 2.60 7.13
N VAL A 14 -11.71 3.54 6.20
CA VAL A 14 -12.02 4.95 6.43
C VAL A 14 -13.52 5.14 6.62
N ASP A 15 -14.37 4.46 5.84
CA ASP A 15 -15.81 4.57 6.02
C ASP A 15 -16.27 3.97 7.36
N LEU A 16 -15.74 2.81 7.73
CA LEU A 16 -16.05 2.16 9.00
C LEU A 16 -15.73 3.05 10.21
N ILE A 17 -14.61 3.79 10.17
CA ILE A 17 -14.12 4.61 11.28
C ILE A 17 -14.70 6.04 11.26
N PHE A 18 -14.79 6.67 10.08
CA PHE A 18 -15.14 8.09 9.95
C PHE A 18 -16.56 8.33 9.38
N LYS A 19 -17.23 7.30 8.83
CA LYS A 19 -18.61 7.33 8.31
C LYS A 19 -18.86 8.36 7.20
N ASN A 20 -17.82 8.68 6.43
CA ASN A 20 -17.86 9.72 5.39
C ASN A 20 -16.76 9.53 4.33
N ALA A 21 -16.42 8.29 3.98
CA ALA A 21 -15.32 8.03 3.05
C ALA A 21 -15.53 8.70 1.68
N SER A 22 -16.78 8.80 1.22
CA SER A 22 -17.15 9.45 -0.04
C SER A 22 -16.67 10.90 -0.13
N LYS A 23 -16.72 11.65 0.98
CA LYS A 23 -16.21 13.03 1.07
C LYS A 23 -14.70 13.12 0.86
N TYR A 24 -13.96 12.07 1.21
CA TYR A 24 -12.51 12.02 1.16
C TYR A 24 -11.98 11.09 0.06
N PHE A 25 -12.81 10.71 -0.91
CA PHE A 25 -12.48 9.73 -1.96
C PHE A 25 -11.11 9.98 -2.61
N LEU A 26 -10.85 11.21 -3.06
CA LEU A 26 -9.59 11.56 -3.72
C LEU A 26 -8.38 11.48 -2.77
N LEU A 27 -8.54 11.88 -1.51
CA LEU A 27 -7.49 11.76 -0.51
C LEU A 27 -7.17 10.29 -0.23
N ILE A 28 -8.20 9.45 -0.09
CA ILE A 28 -8.05 8.02 0.13
C ILE A 28 -7.32 7.40 -1.06
N LEU A 29 -7.80 7.64 -2.29
CA LEU A 29 -7.19 7.12 -3.51
C LEU A 29 -5.72 7.53 -3.64
N ALA A 30 -5.42 8.82 -3.46
CA ALA A 30 -4.06 9.31 -3.54
C ALA A 30 -3.17 8.68 -2.45
N SER A 31 -3.60 8.72 -1.19
CA SER A 31 -2.78 8.24 -0.06
C SER A 31 -2.60 6.72 -0.04
N SER A 32 -3.56 5.95 -0.55
CA SER A 32 -3.46 4.48 -0.61
C SER A 32 -2.61 3.96 -1.76
N THR A 33 -2.40 4.77 -2.81
CA THR A 33 -1.68 4.36 -4.03
C THR A 33 -0.39 5.14 -4.29
N PHE A 34 -0.16 6.26 -3.59
CA PHE A 34 1.01 7.11 -3.80
C PHE A 34 2.33 6.36 -3.63
N LEU A 35 2.41 5.44 -2.66
CA LEU A 35 3.62 4.64 -2.46
C LEU A 35 3.94 3.81 -3.70
N ASP A 36 2.94 3.14 -4.29
CA ASP A 36 3.04 2.28 -5.48
C ASP A 36 3.58 3.00 -6.71
N LEU A 37 3.57 4.33 -6.73
CA LEU A 37 4.15 5.11 -7.82
C LEU A 37 5.65 4.84 -7.97
N ASP A 38 6.34 4.40 -6.93
CA ASP A 38 7.74 4.02 -7.02
C ASP A 38 7.98 2.81 -7.96
N HIS A 39 6.97 1.96 -8.15
CA HIS A 39 7.01 0.84 -9.09
C HIS A 39 6.96 1.30 -10.53
N ILE A 40 6.45 2.51 -10.80
CA ILE A 40 6.44 3.07 -12.16
C ILE A 40 7.88 3.18 -12.66
N PHE A 41 8.82 3.61 -11.82
CA PHE A 41 10.24 3.68 -12.22
C PHE A 41 10.80 2.30 -12.57
N TYR A 42 10.51 1.29 -11.74
CA TYR A 42 10.91 -0.10 -12.05
C TYR A 42 10.26 -0.61 -13.34
N ILE A 43 8.99 -0.27 -13.56
CA ILE A 43 8.24 -0.63 -14.76
C ILE A 43 8.87 0.01 -15.99
N LEU A 44 9.23 1.28 -15.89
CA LEU A 44 9.86 2.02 -16.97
C LEU A 44 11.27 1.50 -17.27
N GLU A 45 12.03 1.06 -16.27
CA GLU A 45 13.37 0.50 -16.43
C GLU A 45 13.36 -0.92 -17.04
N LYS A 46 12.35 -1.74 -16.71
CA LYS A 46 12.30 -3.17 -17.08
C LYS A 46 11.23 -3.51 -18.13
N LYS A 47 10.74 -2.53 -18.89
CA LYS A 47 9.62 -2.68 -19.86
C LYS A 47 9.65 -3.98 -20.68
N GLU A 48 10.81 -4.34 -21.21
CA GLU A 48 10.96 -5.53 -22.08
C GLU A 48 10.95 -6.87 -21.33
N LYS A 49 11.26 -6.85 -20.03
CA LYS A 49 11.41 -8.06 -19.20
C LYS A 49 10.30 -8.21 -18.16
N ILE A 50 9.42 -7.24 -17.98
CA ILE A 50 8.32 -7.25 -17.01
C ILE A 50 7.37 -8.42 -17.15
N LEU A 51 7.10 -8.87 -18.38
CA LEU A 51 6.25 -10.04 -18.61
C LEU A 51 6.91 -11.35 -18.13
N LYS A 52 8.25 -11.35 -18.00
CA LYS A 52 9.06 -12.51 -17.58
C LYS A 52 9.54 -12.40 -16.13
N GLU A 53 9.76 -11.19 -15.63
CA GLU A 53 10.24 -10.90 -14.28
C GLU A 53 9.08 -10.59 -13.33
N LYS A 54 9.02 -11.31 -12.21
CA LYS A 54 7.94 -11.16 -11.22
C LYS A 54 8.21 -9.93 -10.33
N PHE A 55 7.17 -9.11 -10.11
CA PHE A 55 7.21 -8.05 -9.09
C PHE A 55 7.49 -8.65 -7.70
N GLY A 56 8.51 -8.12 -7.03
CA GLY A 56 9.03 -8.62 -5.77
C GLY A 56 9.84 -7.54 -5.06
N ALA A 57 10.68 -7.92 -4.08
CA ALA A 57 11.43 -6.93 -3.30
C ALA A 57 12.29 -5.99 -4.18
N LYS A 58 12.76 -6.45 -5.35
CA LYS A 58 13.56 -5.64 -6.27
C LYS A 58 12.80 -4.50 -6.95
N SER A 59 11.47 -4.57 -7.02
CA SER A 59 10.65 -3.50 -7.62
C SER A 59 10.29 -2.39 -6.62
N ARG A 60 10.65 -2.58 -5.34
CA ARG A 60 10.39 -1.64 -4.24
C ARG A 60 11.62 -0.75 -3.99
N THR A 61 11.37 0.53 -3.75
CA THR A 61 12.39 1.48 -3.29
C THR A 61 12.48 1.48 -1.76
N ILE A 62 13.33 2.35 -1.21
CA ILE A 62 13.44 2.59 0.23
C ILE A 62 12.12 3.09 0.86
N LEU A 63 11.21 3.64 0.04
CA LEU A 63 9.93 4.18 0.48
C LEU A 63 8.96 3.09 0.94
N HIS A 64 9.04 1.88 0.42
CA HIS A 64 8.20 0.74 0.87
C HIS A 64 8.75 -0.02 2.07
N GLU A 65 9.89 0.42 2.61
CA GLU A 65 10.59 -0.27 3.68
C GLU A 65 10.54 0.56 4.98
N PHE A 66 11.15 0.08 6.05
CA PHE A 66 11.08 0.71 7.37
C PHE A 66 11.47 2.20 7.35
N ILE A 67 12.47 2.57 6.56
CA ILE A 67 12.93 3.96 6.44
C ILE A 67 11.84 4.84 5.83
N GLY A 68 11.18 4.39 4.77
CA GLY A 68 10.03 5.07 4.20
C GLY A 68 8.92 5.24 5.22
N MET A 69 8.53 4.16 5.90
CA MET A 69 7.53 4.19 6.97
C MET A 69 7.88 5.22 8.06
N LEU A 70 9.14 5.29 8.49
CA LEU A 70 9.60 6.29 9.46
C LEU A 70 9.46 7.71 8.92
N ILE A 71 9.90 7.97 7.69
CA ILE A 71 9.81 9.28 7.04
C ILE A 71 8.35 9.74 6.96
N PHE A 72 7.45 8.88 6.47
CA PHE A 72 6.04 9.23 6.35
C PHE A 72 5.35 9.38 7.72
N SER A 73 5.76 8.61 8.72
CA SER A 73 5.25 8.73 10.09
C SER A 73 5.66 10.07 10.72
N LEU A 74 6.91 10.49 10.55
CA LEU A 74 7.39 11.80 11.00
C LEU A 74 6.70 12.94 10.26
N LEU A 75 6.54 12.82 8.94
CA LEU A 75 5.81 13.79 8.13
C LEU A 75 4.35 13.92 8.59
N ALA A 76 3.63 12.80 8.76
CA ALA A 76 2.26 12.81 9.24
C ALA A 76 2.16 13.42 10.65
N SER A 77 3.11 13.11 11.54
CA SER A 77 3.17 13.68 12.89
C SER A 77 3.36 15.20 12.85
N PHE A 78 4.25 15.70 11.99
CA PHE A 78 4.43 17.13 11.78
C PHE A 78 3.17 17.79 11.20
N LEU A 79 2.60 17.21 10.14
CA LEU A 79 1.42 17.74 9.48
C LEU A 79 0.19 17.77 10.39
N TYR A 80 0.11 16.87 11.37
CA TYR A 80 -0.96 16.86 12.37
C TYR A 80 -1.06 18.16 13.18
N PHE A 81 0.03 18.91 13.32
CA PHE A 81 0.05 20.19 14.05
C PHE A 81 -0.33 21.39 13.18
N VAL A 82 -0.24 21.27 11.86
CA VAL A 82 -0.40 22.40 10.92
C VAL A 82 -1.60 22.28 9.99
N LEU A 83 -2.11 21.07 9.75
CA LEU A 83 -3.24 20.80 8.86
C LEU A 83 -4.46 20.26 9.61
N ASP A 84 -5.58 20.13 8.90
CA ASP A 84 -6.80 19.53 9.43
C ASP A 84 -6.53 18.12 9.95
N LYS A 85 -6.83 17.91 11.24
CA LYS A 85 -6.54 16.66 11.96
C LYS A 85 -7.27 15.47 11.35
N THR A 86 -8.44 15.65 10.75
CA THR A 86 -9.20 14.57 10.11
C THR A 86 -8.50 14.11 8.84
N LEU A 87 -8.05 15.05 8.00
CA LEU A 87 -7.29 14.74 6.79
C LEU A 87 -6.01 13.95 7.12
N ILE A 88 -5.28 14.38 8.15
CA ILE A 88 -4.03 13.70 8.55
C ILE A 88 -4.30 12.32 9.14
N LYS A 89 -5.37 12.14 9.92
CA LYS A 89 -5.78 10.82 10.42
C LYS A 89 -6.14 9.87 9.28
N ILE A 90 -6.88 10.33 8.27
CA ILE A 90 -7.23 9.54 7.09
C ILE A 90 -5.98 9.16 6.30
N PHE A 91 -5.11 10.13 6.01
CA PHE A 91 -3.83 9.89 5.33
C PHE A 91 -2.98 8.85 6.07
N SER A 92 -2.84 9.01 7.38
CA SER A 92 -2.06 8.11 8.23
C SER A 92 -2.65 6.70 8.25
N LEU A 93 -3.98 6.58 8.33
CA LEU A 93 -4.66 5.30 8.27
C LEU A 93 -4.42 4.59 6.93
N CYS A 94 -4.55 5.31 5.81
CA CYS A 94 -4.30 4.75 4.48
C CYS A 94 -2.85 4.25 4.35
N LEU A 95 -1.87 5.02 4.86
CA LEU A 95 -0.47 4.58 4.88
C LEU A 95 -0.26 3.32 5.75
N ILE A 96 -0.84 3.28 6.95
CA ILE A 96 -0.73 2.12 7.84
C ILE A 96 -1.31 0.88 7.17
N LEU A 97 -2.49 0.99 6.55
CA LEU A 97 -3.13 -0.10 5.83
C LEU A 97 -2.29 -0.52 4.62
N HIS A 98 -1.72 0.44 3.89
CA HIS A 98 -0.81 0.18 2.79
C HIS A 98 0.39 -0.67 3.26
N TYR A 99 1.19 -0.20 4.22
CA TYR A 99 2.33 -0.94 4.74
C TYR A 99 1.94 -2.30 5.34
N SER A 100 0.82 -2.36 6.07
CA SER A 100 0.36 -3.59 6.70
C SER A 100 0.01 -4.66 5.66
N THR A 101 -0.74 -4.28 4.63
CA THR A 101 -1.08 -5.21 3.54
C THR A 101 0.18 -5.66 2.79
N ASP A 102 1.10 -4.74 2.53
CA ASP A 102 2.37 -5.04 1.87
C ASP A 102 3.32 -5.91 2.68
N PHE A 103 3.29 -5.78 4.00
CA PHE A 103 4.08 -6.58 4.92
C PHE A 103 3.49 -7.99 5.11
N LEU A 104 2.16 -8.10 5.15
CA LEU A 104 1.44 -9.38 5.28
C LEU A 104 1.56 -10.24 4.03
N PHE A 105 1.27 -9.68 2.85
CA PHE A 105 1.16 -10.43 1.60
C PHE A 105 2.40 -10.31 0.71
N GLY A 106 3.19 -9.26 0.88
CA GLY A 106 4.35 -8.96 0.06
C GLY A 106 5.66 -9.53 0.58
N VAL A 107 6.75 -9.12 -0.07
CA VAL A 107 8.13 -9.41 0.33
C VAL A 107 8.75 -8.09 0.77
N SER A 108 9.14 -7.99 2.03
CA SER A 108 9.78 -6.79 2.57
C SER A 108 11.27 -6.99 2.77
N ARG A 109 12.04 -5.91 2.75
CA ARG A 109 13.43 -5.83 3.18
C ARG A 109 13.53 -4.72 4.23
N PRO A 110 13.15 -5.01 5.49
CA PRO A 110 12.93 -3.98 6.49
C PRO A 110 14.15 -3.08 6.72
N PHE A 111 15.37 -3.57 6.48
CA PHE A 111 16.60 -2.79 6.65
C PHE A 111 17.25 -2.34 5.33
N TYR A 112 16.55 -2.35 4.20
CA TYR A 112 17.06 -1.81 2.94
C TYR A 112 17.29 -0.28 3.07
N PRO A 113 18.40 0.29 2.55
CA PRO A 113 19.42 -0.31 1.68
C PRO A 113 20.56 -1.02 2.40
N TYR A 114 20.64 -0.95 3.74
CA TYR A 114 21.73 -1.52 4.53
C TYR A 114 21.74 -3.06 4.52
N SER A 115 20.58 -3.70 4.38
CA SER A 115 20.44 -5.14 4.19
C SER A 115 19.49 -5.48 3.04
N LYS A 116 19.87 -6.48 2.25
CA LYS A 116 19.03 -7.04 1.18
C LYS A 116 18.25 -8.28 1.64
N LYS A 117 18.25 -8.59 2.94
CA LYS A 117 17.54 -9.74 3.49
C LYS A 117 16.04 -9.58 3.29
N GLU A 118 15.44 -10.52 2.57
CA GLU A 118 14.00 -10.58 2.34
C GLU A 118 13.29 -11.26 3.51
N VAL A 119 12.15 -10.71 3.91
CA VAL A 119 11.27 -11.22 4.96
C VAL A 119 9.86 -11.37 4.39
N ARG A 120 9.23 -12.50 4.67
CA ARG A 120 7.83 -12.78 4.34
C ARG A 120 7.14 -13.30 5.60
N ILE A 121 6.01 -12.71 5.97
CA ILE A 121 5.19 -13.25 7.08
C ILE A 121 4.44 -14.48 6.59
N ILE A 122 3.73 -14.35 5.47
CA ILE A 122 2.95 -15.44 4.90
C ILE A 122 3.75 -16.05 3.75
N SER A 123 4.18 -17.30 3.96
CA SER A 123 4.91 -18.06 2.94
C SER A 123 3.94 -18.68 1.92
N LEU A 124 3.38 -17.85 1.03
CA LEU A 124 2.58 -18.30 -0.10
C LEU A 124 3.43 -18.44 -1.36
N SER A 125 3.10 -19.43 -2.19
CA SER A 125 3.57 -19.45 -3.57
C SER A 125 3.05 -18.21 -4.31
N ASN A 126 3.77 -17.74 -5.33
CA ASN A 126 3.36 -16.55 -6.08
C ASN A 126 1.97 -16.73 -6.74
N ASN A 127 1.64 -17.95 -7.17
CA ASN A 127 0.33 -18.25 -7.77
C ASN A 127 -0.78 -18.20 -6.71
N SER A 128 -0.55 -18.81 -5.54
CA SER A 128 -1.49 -18.77 -4.42
C SER A 128 -1.73 -17.35 -3.94
N ARG A 129 -0.66 -16.53 -3.87
CA ARG A 129 -0.77 -15.11 -3.54
C ARG A 129 -1.63 -14.35 -4.56
N LEU A 130 -1.38 -14.55 -5.85
CA LEU A 130 -2.16 -13.87 -6.91
C LEU A 130 -3.64 -14.24 -6.82
N VAL A 131 -3.96 -15.53 -6.66
CA VAL A 131 -5.35 -15.99 -6.50
C VAL A 131 -5.99 -15.36 -5.27
N LEU A 132 -5.28 -15.32 -4.13
CA LEU A 132 -5.77 -14.69 -2.91
C LEU A 132 -6.02 -13.19 -3.10
N GLU A 133 -5.08 -12.47 -3.73
CA GLU A 133 -5.23 -11.04 -4.04
C GLU A 133 -6.46 -10.79 -4.92
N ILE A 134 -6.71 -11.61 -5.94
CA ILE A 134 -7.90 -11.51 -6.80
C ILE A 134 -9.18 -11.73 -6.00
N ILE A 135 -9.25 -12.82 -5.23
CA ILE A 135 -10.44 -13.15 -4.42
C ILE A 135 -10.75 -12.03 -3.43
N LEU A 136 -9.74 -11.55 -2.70
CA LEU A 136 -9.92 -10.48 -1.72
C LEU A 136 -10.30 -9.16 -2.40
N THR A 137 -9.75 -8.85 -3.57
CA THR A 137 -10.12 -7.63 -4.32
C THR A 137 -11.57 -7.67 -4.77
N LEU A 138 -12.03 -8.81 -5.32
CA LEU A 138 -13.42 -8.97 -5.74
C LEU A 138 -14.38 -8.88 -4.55
N PHE A 139 -14.01 -9.49 -3.41
CA PHE A 139 -14.77 -9.38 -2.18
C PHE A 139 -14.87 -7.93 -1.68
N LEU A 140 -13.75 -7.21 -1.62
CA LEU A 140 -13.75 -5.81 -1.21
C LEU A 140 -14.50 -4.92 -2.19
N LEU A 141 -14.44 -5.20 -3.49
CA LEU A 141 -15.20 -4.47 -4.49
C LEU A 141 -16.70 -4.66 -4.28
N PHE A 142 -17.13 -5.89 -3.99
CA PHE A 142 -18.53 -6.17 -3.64
C PHE A 142 -18.96 -5.39 -2.38
N VAL A 143 -18.15 -5.39 -1.32
CA VAL A 143 -18.43 -4.61 -0.11
C VAL A 143 -18.48 -3.11 -0.41
N PHE A 144 -17.57 -2.59 -1.24
CA PHE A 144 -17.54 -1.19 -1.65
C PHE A 144 -18.82 -0.77 -2.39
N ILE A 145 -19.40 -1.65 -3.22
CA ILE A 145 -20.66 -1.35 -3.93
C ILE A 145 -21.86 -1.29 -2.96
N LEU A 146 -21.80 -1.97 -1.82
CA LEU A 146 -22.89 -2.03 -0.84
C LEU A 146 -22.93 -0.85 0.14
N ILE A 147 -21.85 -0.06 0.22
CA ILE A 147 -21.68 1.07 1.16
C ILE A 147 -21.82 2.39 0.39
#